data_AF-A0A2K8ZPW2-F1
#
_entry.id   AF-A0A2K8ZPW2-F1
#
_cell.length_a   1.000
_cell.length_b   1.000
_cell.length_c   1.000
_cell.angle_alpha   90.00
_cell.angle_beta   90.00
_cell.angle_gamma   90.00
#
_symmetry.space_group_name_H-M   'P 1'
#
loop_
_entity.id
_entity.type
_entity.pdbx_description
1 polymer ?
#
loop_
_entity_poly.entity_id
_entity_poly.type
_entity_poly.pdbx_seq_one_letter_code
_entity_poly.pdbx_strand_id
1 'polypeptide(L)'
;MNKNINDVLVLNGPILIRVVDDEVIISAYQSEVKIPYNPIDTSPDISGVLVHRKGNVSLEVTSDVFDVLELPFDTNSFEDVTLKEIFKDLVLASIQFIAKVSVEEDRAVLIQNSYNTKSNYFLSTIGLIDDTRIIFAEIKEVSHIKKGKEKQDA
;
A
#
# COMPACT_ATOMS: atom_id res chain seq x y z
N MET A 1 -14.85 -21.51 2.51
CA MET A 1 -15.00 -20.05 2.66
C MET A 1 -13.79 -19.41 2.03
N ASN A 2 -13.94 -18.66 0.93
CA ASN A 2 -12.87 -17.80 0.44
C ASN A 2 -12.70 -16.69 1.49
N LYS A 3 -11.65 -16.78 2.31
CA LYS A 3 -11.31 -15.69 3.24
C LYS A 3 -10.99 -14.46 2.41
N ASN A 4 -11.56 -13.32 2.80
CA ASN A 4 -11.37 -12.06 2.09
C ASN A 4 -9.99 -11.52 2.49
N ILE A 5 -9.22 -10.97 1.55
CA ILE A 5 -7.93 -10.32 1.87
C ILE A 5 -8.07 -9.27 2.98
N ASN A 6 -9.25 -8.64 3.11
CA ASN A 6 -9.58 -7.72 4.19
C ASN A 6 -9.40 -8.30 5.60
N ASP A 7 -9.49 -9.62 5.76
CA ASP A 7 -9.39 -10.33 7.04
C ASP A 7 -7.93 -10.46 7.51
N VAL A 8 -6.96 -10.30 6.60
CA VAL A 8 -5.51 -10.36 6.90
C VAL A 8 -4.83 -8.99 6.84
N LEU A 9 -5.43 -8.00 6.17
CA LEU A 9 -4.87 -6.66 6.11
C LEU A 9 -5.04 -5.92 7.44
N VAL A 10 -3.93 -5.50 8.03
CA VAL A 10 -3.86 -4.73 9.26
C VAL A 10 -3.14 -3.41 9.02
N LEU A 11 -3.71 -2.30 9.47
CA LEU A 11 -3.09 -0.97 9.37
C LEU A 11 -1.97 -0.74 10.38
N ASN A 12 -1.92 -1.57 11.44
CA ASN A 12 -0.89 -1.55 12.47
C ASN A 12 -0.40 -2.98 12.70
N GLY A 13 0.89 -3.22 12.45
CA GLY A 13 1.54 -4.50 12.65
C GLY A 13 2.04 -5.17 11.36
N PRO A 14 2.58 -6.39 11.49
CA PRO A 14 3.23 -7.09 10.39
C PRO A 14 2.24 -7.90 9.54
N ILE A 15 2.55 -7.97 8.25
CA ILE A 15 1.94 -8.89 7.28
C ILE A 15 3.07 -9.64 6.59
N LEU A 16 2.99 -10.96 6.55
CA LEU A 16 3.97 -11.84 5.93
C LEU A 16 3.40 -12.36 4.60
N ILE A 17 4.19 -12.19 3.53
CA ILE A 17 3.92 -12.72 2.19
C ILE A 17 4.98 -13.77 1.88
N ARG A 18 4.55 -14.94 1.45
CA ARG A 18 5.45 -16.00 0.95
C ARG A 18 4.76 -16.78 -0.16
N VAL A 19 5.55 -17.46 -0.98
CA VAL A 19 5.04 -18.41 -1.97
C VAL A 19 5.34 -19.83 -1.51
N VAL A 20 4.35 -20.70 -1.55
CA VAL A 20 4.50 -22.14 -1.28
C VAL A 20 3.74 -22.87 -2.38
N ASP A 21 4.44 -23.79 -3.05
CA ASP A 21 3.96 -24.42 -4.29
C ASP A 21 3.55 -23.34 -5.31
N ASP A 22 2.28 -23.29 -5.70
CA ASP A 22 1.72 -22.31 -6.65
C ASP A 22 0.75 -21.32 -5.96
N GLU A 23 0.87 -21.12 -4.64
CA GLU A 23 0.02 -20.21 -3.88
C GLU A 23 0.83 -19.09 -3.22
N VAL A 24 0.35 -17.85 -3.35
CA VAL A 24 0.78 -16.75 -2.50
C VAL A 24 0.01 -16.81 -1.20
N ILE A 25 0.73 -16.96 -0.10
CA ILE A 25 0.19 -16.97 1.25
C ILE A 25 0.42 -15.59 1.87
N ILE A 26 -0.68 -14.91 2.21
CA ILE A 26 -0.69 -13.62 2.91
C ILE A 26 -1.17 -13.88 4.33
N SER A 27 -0.36 -13.58 5.33
CA SER A 27 -0.68 -13.89 6.72
C SER A 27 -0.41 -12.73 7.66
N ALA A 28 -1.29 -12.56 8.64
CA ALA A 28 -1.13 -11.60 9.73
C ALA A 28 -1.66 -12.25 11.01
N TYR A 29 -0.81 -12.35 12.03
CA TYR A 29 -1.12 -13.03 13.29
C TYR A 29 -1.64 -14.47 13.06
N GLN A 30 -2.91 -14.75 13.40
CA GLN A 30 -3.56 -16.06 13.26
C GLN A 30 -4.42 -16.18 11.99
N SER A 31 -4.46 -15.13 11.16
CA SER A 31 -5.22 -15.09 9.93
C SER A 31 -4.32 -15.31 8.73
N GLU A 32 -4.78 -16.12 7.77
CA GLU A 32 -4.14 -16.28 6.47
C GLU A 32 -5.18 -16.28 5.35
N VAL A 33 -4.75 -15.80 4.18
CA VAL A 33 -5.44 -15.87 2.90
C VAL A 33 -4.45 -16.44 1.89
N LYS A 34 -4.97 -17.28 0.99
CA LYS A 34 -4.21 -17.86 -0.10
C LYS A 34 -4.80 -17.41 -1.41
N ILE A 35 -3.96 -17.02 -2.35
CA ILE A 35 -4.34 -16.68 -3.72
C ILE A 35 -3.42 -17.42 -4.70
N PRO A 36 -3.88 -17.72 -5.92
CA PRO A 36 -3.02 -18.33 -6.93
C PRO A 36 -1.81 -17.44 -7.25
N TYR A 37 -0.63 -18.05 -7.36
CA TYR A 37 0.58 -17.37 -7.81
C TYR A 37 0.57 -17.22 -9.33
N ASN A 38 0.55 -15.98 -9.79
CA ASN A 38 0.56 -15.58 -11.19
C ASN A 38 1.51 -14.37 -11.31
N PRO A 39 2.84 -14.59 -11.33
CA PRO A 39 3.81 -13.51 -11.26
C PRO A 39 3.67 -12.53 -12.42
N ILE A 40 4.00 -11.28 -12.15
CA ILE A 40 4.08 -10.21 -13.14
C ILE A 40 5.50 -9.66 -13.20
N ASP A 41 5.96 -9.34 -14.41
CA ASP A 41 7.36 -8.91 -14.63
C ASP A 41 7.59 -7.43 -14.40
N THR A 42 6.54 -6.62 -14.54
CA THR A 42 6.63 -5.16 -14.45
C THR A 42 6.12 -4.68 -13.10
N SER A 43 6.76 -3.64 -12.58
CA SER A 43 6.23 -2.87 -11.46
C SER A 43 4.78 -2.44 -11.78
N PRO A 44 3.86 -2.55 -10.80
CA PRO A 44 2.47 -2.14 -10.99
C PRO A 44 2.34 -0.62 -11.16
N ASP A 45 1.37 -0.17 -11.96
CA ASP A 45 1.06 1.26 -12.12
C ASP A 45 0.08 1.75 -11.05
N ILE A 46 0.55 2.62 -10.15
CA ILE A 46 -0.28 3.19 -9.08
C ILE A 46 -1.38 4.12 -9.59
N SER A 47 -1.21 4.74 -10.76
CA SER A 47 -2.18 5.68 -11.32
C SER A 47 -3.49 4.95 -11.59
N GLY A 48 -3.45 3.78 -12.22
CA GLY A 48 -4.62 2.93 -12.43
C GLY A 48 -5.28 2.45 -11.12
N VAL A 49 -4.50 2.34 -10.03
CA VAL A 49 -5.01 1.90 -8.72
C VAL A 49 -5.79 3.00 -8.02
N LEU A 50 -5.33 4.26 -8.08
CA LEU A 50 -5.91 5.36 -7.30
C LEU A 50 -6.85 6.28 -8.11
N VAL A 51 -6.81 6.26 -9.45
CA VAL A 51 -7.58 7.19 -10.32
C VAL A 51 -9.09 7.18 -10.11
N HIS A 52 -9.65 6.07 -9.63
CA HIS A 52 -11.08 5.95 -9.39
C HIS A 52 -11.53 6.60 -8.07
N ARG A 53 -10.58 6.94 -7.19
CA ARG A 53 -10.87 7.57 -5.90
C ARG A 53 -11.18 9.05 -6.10
N LYS A 54 -12.19 9.52 -5.38
CA LYS A 54 -12.69 10.89 -5.42
C LYS A 54 -13.09 11.29 -4.01
N GLY A 55 -12.99 12.58 -3.72
CA GLY A 55 -13.52 13.18 -2.51
C GLY A 55 -12.93 14.56 -2.27
N ASN A 56 -12.99 15.02 -1.02
CA ASN A 56 -12.61 16.38 -0.64
C ASN A 56 -11.37 16.43 0.27
N VAL A 57 -10.84 15.28 0.66
CA VAL A 57 -9.59 15.16 1.43
C VAL A 57 -8.48 14.84 0.44
N SER A 58 -7.51 15.74 0.33
CA SER A 58 -6.37 15.57 -0.56
C SER A 58 -5.25 14.86 0.18
N LEU A 59 -4.82 13.74 -0.38
CA LEU A 59 -3.73 12.91 0.15
C LEU A 59 -2.59 12.87 -0.85
N GLU A 60 -1.43 12.45 -0.37
CA GLU A 60 -0.27 12.15 -1.20
C GLU A 60 0.24 10.76 -0.84
N VAL A 61 0.66 10.01 -1.86
CA VAL A 61 1.32 8.72 -1.70
C VAL A 61 2.74 8.74 -2.25
N THR A 62 3.65 8.10 -1.52
CA THR A 62 5.03 7.79 -1.91
C THR A 62 5.23 6.28 -1.85
N SER A 63 5.90 5.70 -2.85
CA SER A 63 6.18 4.28 -2.89
C SER A 63 7.34 3.94 -3.82
N ASP A 64 8.30 3.15 -3.30
CA ASP A 64 9.38 2.58 -4.10
C ASP A 64 8.88 1.41 -4.98
N VAL A 65 7.86 0.68 -4.52
CA VAL A 65 7.31 -0.48 -5.27
C VAL A 65 6.62 -0.04 -6.56
N PHE A 66 5.95 1.11 -6.51
CA PHE A 66 5.24 1.70 -7.65
C PHE A 66 6.05 2.80 -8.38
N ASP A 67 7.31 3.03 -7.99
CA ASP A 67 8.19 4.08 -8.55
C ASP A 67 7.56 5.48 -8.55
N VAL A 68 7.01 5.91 -7.40
CA VAL A 68 6.43 7.23 -7.23
C VAL A 68 6.97 7.94 -5.99
N LEU A 69 7.45 9.17 -6.20
CA LEU A 69 7.95 10.00 -5.11
C LEU A 69 6.81 10.72 -4.37
N GLU A 70 5.92 11.40 -5.09
CA GLU A 70 4.78 12.13 -4.52
C GLU A 70 3.65 12.15 -5.55
N LEU A 71 2.61 11.36 -5.34
CA LEU A 71 1.42 11.35 -6.18
C LEU A 71 0.21 11.83 -5.38
N PRO A 72 -0.35 13.01 -5.69
CA PRO A 72 -1.57 13.47 -5.05
C PRO A 72 -2.80 12.70 -5.54
N PHE A 73 -3.74 12.42 -4.65
CA PHE A 73 -5.03 11.83 -4.98
C PHE A 73 -6.09 12.24 -3.93
N ASP A 74 -7.36 12.20 -4.33
CA ASP A 74 -8.46 12.62 -3.47
C ASP A 74 -9.23 11.43 -2.89
N THR A 75 -9.71 11.61 -1.66
CA THR A 75 -10.54 10.63 -0.97
C THR A 75 -11.63 11.29 -0.13
N ASN A 76 -12.57 10.50 0.37
CA ASN A 76 -13.66 10.97 1.21
C ASN A 76 -13.23 11.27 2.65
N SER A 77 -12.28 10.50 3.20
CA SER A 77 -11.74 10.69 4.55
C SER A 77 -10.37 10.01 4.72
N PHE A 78 -9.66 10.35 5.80
CA PHE A 78 -8.44 9.65 6.24
C PHE A 78 -8.71 8.70 7.42
N GLU A 79 -9.89 8.10 7.49
CA GLU A 79 -10.27 7.18 8.57
C GLU A 79 -9.83 5.74 8.26
N ASP A 80 -9.74 4.90 9.31
CA ASP A 80 -9.33 3.49 9.26
C ASP A 80 -9.97 2.72 8.09
N VAL A 81 -11.28 2.87 7.87
CA VAL A 81 -12.01 2.15 6.83
C VAL A 81 -11.49 2.53 5.45
N THR A 82 -11.41 3.82 5.16
CA THR A 82 -10.96 4.34 3.87
C THR A 82 -9.49 4.05 3.63
N LEU A 83 -8.65 4.20 4.65
CA LEU A 83 -7.23 3.87 4.53
C LEU A 83 -7.02 2.36 4.32
N LYS A 84 -7.80 1.51 5.00
CA LYS A 84 -7.74 0.06 4.81
C LYS A 84 -8.16 -0.34 3.40
N GLU A 85 -9.14 0.34 2.80
CA GLU A 85 -9.48 0.15 1.39
C GLU A 85 -8.36 0.59 0.44
N ILE A 86 -7.73 1.75 0.68
CA ILE A 86 -6.60 2.21 -0.13
C ILE A 86 -5.46 1.19 -0.06
N PHE A 87 -5.09 0.78 1.16
CA PHE A 87 -4.04 -0.20 1.39
C PHE A 87 -4.35 -1.55 0.73
N LYS A 88 -5.61 -1.99 0.78
CA LYS A 88 -6.06 -3.20 0.09
C LYS A 88 -5.83 -3.10 -1.43
N ASP A 89 -6.20 -1.99 -2.05
CA ASP A 89 -6.04 -1.83 -3.50
C ASP A 89 -4.54 -1.85 -3.89
N LEU A 90 -3.70 -1.18 -3.10
CA LEU A 90 -2.24 -1.21 -3.29
C LEU A 90 -1.69 -2.64 -3.15
N VAL A 91 -2.09 -3.39 -2.13
CA VAL A 91 -1.66 -4.79 -1.96
C VAL A 91 -2.14 -5.65 -3.12
N LEU A 92 -3.41 -5.56 -3.52
CA LEU A 92 -3.93 -6.35 -4.63
C LEU A 92 -3.22 -6.07 -5.96
N ALA A 93 -2.86 -4.81 -6.21
CA ALA A 93 -2.15 -4.43 -7.42
C ALA A 93 -0.69 -4.93 -7.45
N SER A 94 -0.06 -5.06 -6.29
CA SER A 94 1.38 -5.35 -6.18
C SER A 94 1.71 -6.77 -5.72
N ILE A 95 0.75 -7.53 -5.19
CA ILE A 95 1.03 -8.80 -4.50
C ILE A 95 1.74 -9.82 -5.39
N GLN A 96 1.40 -9.89 -6.68
CA GLN A 96 2.05 -10.83 -7.61
C GLN A 96 3.50 -10.43 -7.93
N PHE A 97 3.76 -9.13 -8.00
CA PHE A 97 5.11 -8.60 -8.15
C PHE A 97 5.95 -8.89 -6.90
N ILE A 98 5.39 -8.65 -5.71
CA ILE A 98 6.05 -8.95 -4.42
C ILE A 98 6.30 -10.44 -4.25
N ALA A 99 5.32 -11.28 -4.62
CA ALA A 99 5.44 -12.74 -4.56
C ALA A 99 6.57 -13.25 -5.46
N LYS A 100 6.75 -12.66 -6.64
CA LYS A 100 7.88 -12.98 -7.53
C LYS A 100 9.22 -12.73 -6.85
N VAL A 101 9.39 -11.55 -6.23
CA VAL A 101 10.62 -11.24 -5.46
C VAL A 101 10.85 -12.25 -4.34
N SER A 102 9.79 -12.68 -3.64
CA SER A 102 9.88 -13.71 -2.59
C SER A 102 10.44 -15.03 -3.11
N VAL A 103 10.06 -15.43 -4.32
CA VAL A 103 10.55 -16.66 -4.97
C VAL A 103 11.98 -16.50 -5.47
N GLU A 104 12.30 -15.37 -6.12
CA GLU A 104 13.64 -15.10 -6.67
C GLU A 104 14.71 -15.06 -5.58
N GLU A 105 14.36 -14.56 -4.40
CA GLU A 105 15.26 -14.42 -3.26
C GLU A 105 15.22 -15.60 -2.28
N ASP A 106 14.36 -16.61 -2.55
CA ASP A 106 14.08 -17.77 -1.68
C ASP A 106 13.76 -17.36 -0.22
N ARG A 107 13.00 -16.28 -0.06
CA ARG A 107 12.70 -15.65 1.24
C ARG A 107 11.30 -15.09 1.30
N ALA A 108 10.68 -15.16 2.47
CA ALA A 108 9.43 -14.46 2.70
C ALA A 108 9.65 -12.94 2.78
N VAL A 109 8.63 -12.20 2.38
CA VAL A 109 8.58 -10.74 2.41
C VAL A 109 7.72 -10.28 3.58
N LEU A 110 8.25 -9.32 4.34
CA LEU A 110 7.58 -8.72 5.48
C LEU A 110 7.12 -7.30 5.13
N ILE A 111 5.82 -7.06 5.21
CA ILE A 111 5.24 -5.73 5.21
C ILE A 111 5.02 -5.30 6.66
N GLN A 112 5.50 -4.12 7.04
CA GLN A 112 5.27 -3.54 8.36
C GLN A 112 4.53 -2.22 8.26
N ASN A 113 3.37 -2.19 8.93
CA ASN A 113 2.43 -1.07 8.86
C ASN A 113 2.36 -0.31 10.19
N SER A 114 2.29 1.01 10.09
CA SER A 114 2.04 1.94 11.19
C SER A 114 1.06 3.00 10.71
N TYR A 115 -0.05 3.13 11.41
CA TYR A 115 -1.09 4.12 11.12
C TYR A 115 -1.37 4.96 12.37
N ASN A 116 -1.28 6.28 12.20
CA ASN A 116 -1.54 7.24 13.26
C ASN A 116 -2.67 8.21 12.85
N THR A 117 -3.84 8.01 13.46
CA THR A 117 -5.04 8.83 13.28
C THR A 117 -4.88 10.27 13.77
N LYS A 118 -3.97 10.54 14.71
CA LYS A 118 -3.77 11.91 15.23
C LYS A 118 -3.00 12.81 14.27
N SER A 119 -2.13 12.21 13.47
CA SER A 119 -1.28 12.93 12.51
C SER A 119 -1.70 12.69 11.06
N ASN A 120 -2.82 11.98 10.83
CA ASN A 120 -3.28 11.55 9.51
C ASN A 120 -2.12 11.05 8.62
N TYR A 121 -1.39 10.08 9.17
CA TYR A 121 -0.21 9.52 8.57
C TYR A 121 -0.23 7.99 8.62
N PHE A 122 0.07 7.38 7.47
CA PHE A 122 0.23 5.95 7.29
C PHE A 122 1.59 5.65 6.67
N LEU A 123 2.31 4.71 7.26
CA LEU A 123 3.56 4.20 6.71
C LEU A 123 3.51 2.68 6.66
N SER A 124 3.71 2.15 5.47
CA SER A 124 3.94 0.75 5.18
C SER A 124 5.33 0.62 4.57
N THR A 125 6.16 -0.19 5.20
CA THR A 125 7.47 -0.58 4.67
C THR A 125 7.44 -2.04 4.26
N ILE A 126 8.25 -2.41 3.27
CA ILE A 126 8.39 -3.78 2.79
C ILE A 126 9.86 -4.15 2.69
N GLY A 127 10.19 -5.39 3.03
CA GLY A 127 11.53 -5.91 2.86
C GLY A 127 11.54 -7.42 2.98
N LEU A 128 12.61 -8.05 2.50
CA LEU A 128 12.88 -9.45 2.81
C LEU A 128 13.12 -9.58 4.32
N ILE A 129 12.82 -10.75 4.88
CA ILE A 129 13.23 -11.04 6.26
C ILE A 129 14.75 -10.88 6.35
N ASP A 130 15.19 -10.03 7.30
CA ASP A 130 16.58 -9.66 7.59
C ASP A 130 17.32 -8.76 6.58
N ASP A 131 16.60 -8.07 5.69
CA ASP A 131 17.19 -7.12 4.72
C ASP A 131 16.69 -5.66 4.90
N THR A 132 17.24 -4.77 4.09
CA THR A 132 16.90 -3.36 3.96
C THR A 132 15.44 -3.21 3.55
N ARG A 133 14.74 -2.31 4.24
CA ARG A 133 13.33 -2.03 3.96
C ARG A 133 13.20 -0.84 3.04
N ILE A 134 12.29 -0.95 2.08
CA ILE A 134 11.87 0.12 1.19
C ILE A 134 10.44 0.56 1.54
N ILE A 135 10.01 1.70 1.02
CA ILE A 135 8.66 2.24 1.22
C ILE A 135 7.69 1.47 0.32
N PHE A 136 6.78 0.72 0.93
CA PHE A 136 5.66 0.13 0.20
C PHE A 136 4.59 1.17 -0.09
N ALA A 137 4.24 1.95 0.94
CA ALA A 137 3.30 3.06 0.82
C ALA A 137 3.48 3.99 2.02
N GLU A 138 3.87 5.23 1.79
CA GLU A 138 3.68 6.32 2.73
C GLU A 138 2.48 7.14 2.25
N ILE A 139 1.47 7.35 3.09
CA ILE A 139 0.28 8.14 2.76
C ILE A 139 0.07 9.18 3.84
N LYS A 140 -0.05 10.44 3.43
CA LYS A 140 -0.26 11.58 4.33
C LYS A 140 -1.30 12.53 3.78
N GLU A 141 -2.03 13.18 4.68
CA GLU A 141 -2.94 14.26 4.30
C GLU A 141 -2.16 15.52 3.93
N VAL A 142 -2.49 16.11 2.77
CA VAL A 142 -1.88 17.34 2.31
C VAL A 142 -2.82 18.49 2.63
N SER A 143 -2.37 19.38 3.52
CA SER A 143 -3.05 20.65 3.70
C SER A 143 -2.91 21.46 2.42
N HIS A 144 -3.99 21.77 1.71
CA HIS A 144 -3.94 22.81 0.69
C HIS A 144 -3.54 24.13 1.37
N ILE A 145 -2.26 24.48 1.33
CA ILE A 145 -1.85 25.87 1.45
C ILE A 145 -2.50 26.53 0.24
N LYS A 146 -3.60 27.25 0.47
CA LYS A 146 -4.15 28.20 -0.50
C LYS A 146 -2.98 29.09 -0.91
N LYS A 147 -2.34 28.80 -2.05
CA LYS A 147 -1.50 29.80 -2.72
C LYS A 147 -2.40 30.99 -2.92
N GLY A 148 -2.14 32.04 -2.15
CA GLY A 148 -2.89 33.27 -2.20
C GLY A 148 -2.95 33.71 -3.65
N LYS A 149 -4.14 34.15 -4.06
CA LYS A 149 -4.29 35.00 -5.24
C LYS A 149 -3.39 36.22 -5.02
N GLU A 150 -2.15 36.17 -5.49
CA GLU A 150 -1.47 37.39 -5.91
C GLU A 150 -2.21 37.84 -7.17
N LYS A 151 -3.21 38.70 -6.96
CA LYS A 151 -3.61 39.65 -7.98
C LYS A 151 -2.36 40.40 -8.37
N GLN A 152 -1.82 40.11 -9.56
CA GLN A 152 -1.06 41.10 -10.30
C GLN A 152 -2.08 42.18 -10.70
N ASP A 153 -2.26 43.17 -9.83
CA ASP A 153 -2.73 44.47 -10.26
C ASP A 153 -1.51 45.19 -10.84
N ALA A 154 -1.48 45.31 -12.17
CA ALA A 154 -0.64 46.25 -12.92
C ALA A 154 -1.47 46.83 -14.07
#